data_AF-A0A8D8H1L4-F1
#
_entry.id   AF-A0A8D8H1L4-F1
#
_cell.length_a   1.000
_cell.length_b   1.000
_cell.length_c   1.000
_cell.angle_alpha   90.00
_cell.angle_beta   90.00
_cell.angle_gamma   90.00
#
_symmetry.space_group_name_H-M   'P 1'
#
loop_
_entity.id
_entity.type
_entity.pdbx_description
1 polymer ?
#
loop_
_entity_poly.entity_id
_entity_poly.type
_entity_poly.pdbx_seq_one_letter_code
_entity_poly.pdbx_strand_id
1 'polypeptide(L)'
;MDDKTVVKSGSADGTGDSAANCPKRVLFEDALTLAKFGRFNYALIAIAGTVLAAVMLEMLSISYVIAVAECDLELTSGQKGILGAMALAGTIAGSHLWGFLADTLGRRKVIIPTLLMTNAVSFASSMMTNFWMITICRFLTGFL
;
A
#
# COMPACT_ATOMS: atom_id res chain seq x y z
N MET A 1 -40.13 -31.74 13.57
CA MET A 1 -38.67 -31.56 13.63
C MET A 1 -38.35 -30.11 13.28
N ASP A 2 -38.76 -29.09 14.03
CA ASP A 2 -38.43 -28.74 15.43
C ASP A 2 -36.93 -28.60 15.67
N ASP A 3 -36.43 -27.36 15.57
CA ASP A 3 -35.74 -26.73 16.69
C ASP A 3 -35.87 -25.19 16.58
N LYS A 4 -36.74 -24.63 17.42
CA LYS A 4 -36.84 -23.20 17.70
C LYS A 4 -35.95 -22.90 18.91
N THR A 5 -35.47 -21.65 18.96
CA THR A 5 -35.15 -20.88 20.18
C THR A 5 -33.96 -21.39 21.02
N VAL A 6 -32.92 -20.60 21.25
CA VAL A 6 -32.67 -19.81 22.48
C VAL A 6 -31.17 -19.41 22.35
N VAL A 7 -30.70 -18.16 22.41
CA VAL A 7 -30.59 -17.29 23.59
C VAL A 7 -30.47 -15.82 23.13
N LYS A 8 -31.48 -15.04 23.48
CA LYS A 8 -31.36 -13.61 23.74
C LYS A 8 -30.79 -13.50 25.16
N SER A 9 -29.64 -12.88 25.36
CA SER A 9 -29.17 -12.48 26.69
C SER A 9 -28.72 -11.03 26.66
N GLY A 10 -29.65 -10.15 27.05
CA GLY A 10 -29.24 -8.97 27.77
C GLY A 10 -28.78 -9.40 29.16
N SER A 11 -27.70 -8.81 29.64
CA SER A 11 -27.37 -8.77 31.07
C SER A 11 -26.51 -7.50 31.21
N ALA A 12 -27.12 -6.37 31.54
CA ALA A 12 -27.35 -5.98 32.93
C ALA A 12 -26.01 -5.88 33.66
N ASP A 13 -25.49 -4.66 33.61
CA ASP A 13 -24.58 -4.08 34.57
C ASP A 13 -25.05 -4.40 36.01
N GLY A 14 -24.14 -4.87 36.87
CA GLY A 14 -24.47 -5.23 38.25
C GLY A 14 -23.55 -6.30 38.85
N THR A 15 -22.41 -5.85 39.38
CA THR A 15 -21.74 -6.29 40.63
C THR A 15 -21.73 -7.78 41.03
N GLY A 16 -20.52 -8.31 41.28
CA GLY A 16 -20.31 -9.28 42.37
C GLY A 16 -19.43 -10.48 42.07
N ASP A 17 -18.14 -10.33 42.39
CA ASP A 17 -17.21 -11.30 42.98
C ASP A 17 -16.88 -12.68 42.36
N SER A 18 -15.57 -12.82 42.08
CA SER A 18 -14.68 -13.96 42.31
C SER A 18 -15.21 -15.41 42.18
N ALA A 19 -14.93 -16.07 41.05
CA ALA A 19 -14.40 -17.43 41.00
C ALA A 19 -13.97 -17.84 39.56
N ALA A 20 -12.88 -18.61 39.49
CA ALA A 20 -12.38 -19.41 38.37
C ALA A 20 -11.60 -18.70 37.23
N ASN A 21 -10.27 -18.84 37.31
CA ASN A 21 -9.29 -18.61 36.25
C ASN A 21 -9.50 -19.57 35.07
N CYS A 22 -10.42 -19.23 34.17
CA CYS A 22 -10.49 -19.78 32.82
C CYS A 22 -9.86 -18.74 31.89
N PRO A 23 -8.94 -19.10 30.96
CA PRO A 23 -8.34 -18.12 30.05
C PRO A 23 -9.46 -17.50 29.22
N LYS A 24 -9.84 -16.28 29.58
CA LYS A 24 -10.91 -15.52 28.92
C LYS A 24 -10.52 -15.45 27.44
N ARG A 25 -11.32 -16.04 26.55
CA ARG A 25 -11.15 -15.87 25.11
C ARG A 25 -11.47 -14.41 24.81
N VAL A 26 -10.45 -13.57 24.89
CA VAL A 26 -10.56 -12.15 24.59
C VAL A 26 -10.78 -12.04 23.09
N LEU A 27 -11.89 -11.42 22.70
CA LEU A 27 -12.16 -11.10 21.31
C LEU A 27 -11.08 -10.13 20.81
N PHE A 28 -10.68 -10.23 19.55
CA PHE A 28 -9.63 -9.38 18.97
C PHE A 28 -9.90 -7.88 19.21
N GLU A 29 -11.17 -7.49 19.23
CA GLU A 29 -11.61 -6.13 19.55
C GLU A 29 -11.33 -5.71 21.00
N ASP A 30 -11.55 -6.57 22.00
CA ASP A 30 -11.24 -6.27 23.40
C ASP A 30 -9.73 -6.11 23.62
N ALA A 31 -8.91 -6.92 22.93
CA ALA A 31 -7.45 -6.79 22.94
C ALA A 31 -6.98 -5.48 22.28
N LEU A 32 -7.65 -5.03 21.21
CA LEU A 32 -7.38 -3.74 20.56
C LEU A 32 -7.78 -2.56 21.45
N THR A 33 -8.91 -2.66 22.14
CA THR A 33 -9.39 -1.61 23.06
C THR A 33 -8.49 -1.47 24.29
N LEU A 34 -7.91 -2.58 24.76
CA LEU A 34 -6.91 -2.60 25.83
C LEU A 34 -5.54 -2.09 25.38
N ALA A 35 -5.16 -2.31 24.12
CA ALA A 35 -4.00 -1.70 23.48
C ALA A 35 -4.26 -0.21 23.16
N LYS A 36 -4.40 0.61 24.21
CA LYS A 36 -4.54 2.08 24.11
C LYS A 36 -3.63 2.68 23.01
N PHE A 37 -4.17 3.65 22.24
CA PHE A 37 -3.42 4.43 21.25
C PHE A 37 -2.29 5.26 21.91
N GLY A 38 -1.09 4.68 21.98
CA GLY A 38 0.11 5.39 22.44
C GLY A 38 0.75 6.26 21.36
N ARG A 39 1.78 7.02 21.74
CA ARG A 39 2.60 7.85 20.84
C ARG A 39 3.17 7.07 19.64
N PHE A 40 3.38 5.76 19.80
CA PHE A 40 3.85 4.88 18.73
C PHE A 40 2.84 4.71 17.58
N ASN A 41 1.55 4.61 17.86
CA ASN A 41 0.52 4.50 16.81
C ASN A 41 0.43 5.80 15.98
N TYR A 42 0.52 6.96 16.63
CA TYR A 42 0.60 8.24 15.92
C TYR A 42 1.84 8.33 15.04
N ALA A 43 2.99 7.87 15.51
CA ALA A 43 4.21 7.80 14.70
C ALA A 43 4.05 6.87 13.49
N LEU A 44 3.40 5.71 13.65
CA LEU A 44 3.10 4.80 12.54
C LEU A 44 2.17 5.43 11.50
N ILE A 45 1.11 6.11 11.95
CA ILE A 45 0.18 6.82 11.04
C ILE A 45 0.91 7.94 10.30
N ALA A 46 1.77 8.71 10.96
CA ALA A 46 2.54 9.78 10.32
C ALA A 46 3.53 9.22 9.27
N ILE A 47 4.22 8.12 9.57
CA ILE A 47 5.12 7.45 8.62
C ILE A 47 4.33 6.89 7.44
N ALA A 48 3.22 6.20 7.69
CA ALA A 48 2.37 5.69 6.61
C ALA A 48 1.80 6.82 5.74
N GLY A 49 1.39 7.93 6.36
CA GLY A 49 0.89 9.11 5.65
C GLY A 49 1.96 9.78 4.78
N THR A 50 3.19 9.91 5.27
CA THR A 50 4.31 10.46 4.48
C THR A 50 4.68 9.57 3.32
N VAL A 51 4.70 8.25 3.50
CA VAL A 51 4.91 7.28 2.40
C VAL A 51 3.79 7.41 1.36
N LEU A 52 2.54 7.49 1.79
CA LEU A 52 1.41 7.63 0.87
C LEU A 52 1.48 8.96 0.09
N ALA A 53 1.85 10.05 0.74
CA ALA A 53 2.04 11.34 0.09
C ALA A 53 3.17 11.30 -0.95
N ALA A 54 4.29 10.65 -0.64
CA ALA A 54 5.39 10.47 -1.59
C ALA A 54 4.96 9.69 -2.83
N VAL A 55 4.22 8.58 -2.65
CA VAL A 55 3.67 7.79 -3.77
C VAL A 55 2.71 8.62 -4.63
N MET A 56 1.91 9.51 -4.01
CA MET A 56 1.03 10.40 -4.77
C MET A 56 1.82 11.42 -5.59
N LEU A 57 2.91 11.98 -5.07
CA LEU A 57 3.79 12.88 -5.83
C LEU A 57 4.42 12.17 -7.04
N GLU A 58 4.81 10.91 -6.88
CA GLU A 58 5.31 10.07 -7.98
C GLU A 58 4.26 9.90 -9.08
N MET A 59 3.02 9.57 -8.72
CA MET A 59 1.89 9.39 -9.66
C MET A 59 1.56 10.68 -10.43
N LEU A 60 1.63 11.83 -9.76
CA LEU A 60 1.43 13.15 -10.39
C LEU A 60 2.57 13.46 -11.37
N SER A 61 3.82 13.20 -10.97
CA SER A 61 5.00 13.40 -11.82
C SER A 61 4.90 12.57 -13.10
N ILE A 62 4.49 11.30 -12.97
CA ILE A 62 4.22 10.39 -14.09
C ILE A 62 3.19 10.97 -15.07
N SER A 63 2.09 11.52 -14.55
CA SER A 63 1.02 12.09 -15.36
C SER A 63 1.49 13.32 -16.12
N TYR A 64 2.32 14.14 -15.47
CA TYR A 64 2.95 15.31 -16.08
C TYR A 64 3.94 14.92 -17.19
N VAL A 65 4.79 13.91 -16.96
CA VAL A 65 5.75 13.43 -17.97
C VAL A 65 5.03 12.97 -19.24
N ILE A 66 3.89 12.28 -19.13
CA ILE A 66 3.10 11.87 -20.31
C ILE A 66 2.54 13.09 -21.06
N ALA A 67 2.08 14.11 -20.35
CA ALA A 67 1.55 15.34 -20.96
C ALA A 67 2.65 16.15 -21.65
N VAL A 68 3.85 16.26 -21.06
CA VAL A 68 4.98 16.97 -21.66
C VAL A 68 5.57 16.20 -22.85
N ALA A 69 5.69 14.88 -22.74
CA ALA A 69 6.23 14.04 -23.83
C ALA A 69 5.37 14.07 -25.10
N GLU A 70 4.07 14.39 -24.99
CA GLU A 70 3.20 14.60 -26.16
C GLU A 70 3.64 15.80 -27.00
N CYS A 71 4.00 16.91 -26.36
CA CYS A 71 4.44 18.12 -27.04
C CYS A 71 5.88 18.03 -27.55
N ASP A 72 6.75 17.30 -26.84
CA ASP A 72 8.19 17.28 -27.13
C ASP A 72 8.58 16.26 -28.22
N LEU A 73 7.84 15.16 -28.35
CA LEU A 73 8.18 14.06 -29.26
C LEU A 73 7.19 13.85 -30.43
N GLU A 74 6.17 14.70 -30.57
CA GLU A 74 5.10 14.55 -31.57
C GLU A 74 4.58 13.09 -31.67
N LEU A 75 4.34 12.47 -30.50
CA LEU A 75 4.00 11.06 -30.40
C LEU A 75 2.68 10.73 -31.10
N THR A 76 2.71 9.73 -31.97
CA THR A 76 1.48 9.18 -32.55
C THR A 76 0.60 8.55 -31.46
N SER A 77 -0.73 8.62 -31.60
CA SER A 77 -1.69 8.13 -30.61
C SER A 77 -1.44 6.68 -30.16
N GLY A 78 -0.88 5.83 -31.04
CA GLY A 78 -0.51 4.45 -30.72
C GLY A 78 0.64 4.33 -29.70
N GLN A 79 1.65 5.20 -29.78
CA GLN A 79 2.80 5.17 -28.85
C GLN A 79 2.41 5.60 -27.44
N LYS A 80 1.47 6.55 -27.31
CA LYS A 80 0.84 6.90 -26.04
C LYS A 80 0.17 5.68 -25.38
N GLY A 81 -0.56 4.91 -26.18
CA GLY A 81 -1.21 3.67 -25.72
C GLY A 81 -0.20 2.65 -25.21
N ILE A 82 0.90 2.45 -25.94
CA ILE A 82 1.98 1.52 -25.56
C ILE A 82 2.64 1.96 -24.25
N LEU A 83 2.88 3.26 -24.07
CA LEU A 83 3.48 3.80 -22.84
C LEU A 83 2.58 3.56 -21.61
N GLY A 84 1.27 3.73 -21.77
CA GLY A 84 0.28 3.40 -20.73
C GLY A 84 0.19 1.91 -20.46
N ALA A 85 0.21 1.08 -21.50
CA ALA A 85 0.16 -0.38 -21.39
C ALA A 85 1.38 -0.94 -20.65
N MET A 86 2.58 -0.44 -20.94
CA MET A 86 3.82 -0.81 -20.23
C MET A 86 3.77 -0.42 -18.76
N ALA A 87 3.23 0.77 -18.43
CA ALA A 87 3.07 1.19 -17.04
C ALA A 87 2.11 0.26 -16.28
N LEU A 88 0.97 -0.10 -16.87
CA LEU A 88 0.03 -1.04 -16.28
C LEU A 88 0.64 -2.44 -16.12
N ALA A 89 1.37 -2.92 -17.13
CA ALA A 89 2.06 -4.21 -17.08
C ALA A 89 3.10 -4.26 -15.94
N GLY A 90 3.88 -3.20 -15.78
CA GLY A 90 4.84 -3.05 -14.66
C GLY A 90 4.13 -3.15 -13.31
N THR A 91 3.05 -2.38 -13.10
CA THR A 91 2.29 -2.39 -11.84
C THR A 91 1.67 -3.75 -11.53
N ILE A 92 1.14 -4.46 -12.53
CA ILE A 92 0.56 -5.80 -12.33
C ILE A 92 1.65 -6.78 -11.89
N ALA A 93 2.81 -6.77 -12.57
CA ALA A 93 3.92 -7.65 -12.24
C ALA A 93 4.53 -7.31 -10.86
N GLY A 94 4.71 -6.03 -10.56
CA GLY A 94 5.26 -5.56 -9.29
C GLY A 94 4.35 -5.86 -8.11
N SER A 95 3.05 -5.58 -8.22
CA SER A 95 2.09 -5.77 -7.11
C SER A 95 2.01 -7.23 -6.62
N HIS A 96 2.11 -8.21 -7.53
CA HIS A 96 2.11 -9.63 -7.14
C HIS A 96 3.39 -10.01 -6.39
N LEU A 97 4.55 -9.58 -6.88
CA LEU A 97 5.83 -9.95 -6.28
C LEU A 97 6.06 -9.24 -4.95
N TRP A 98 5.85 -7.93 -4.91
CA TRP A 98 6.03 -7.11 -3.70
C TRP A 98 4.93 -7.34 -2.67
N GLY A 99 3.72 -7.69 -3.10
CA GLY A 99 2.65 -8.10 -2.20
C GLY A 99 3.02 -9.37 -1.42
N PHE A 100 3.46 -10.41 -2.13
CA PHE A 100 3.94 -11.64 -1.49
C PHE A 100 5.16 -11.41 -0.58
N LEU A 101 6.07 -10.52 -1.00
CA LEU A 101 7.27 -10.20 -0.23
C LEU A 101 6.93 -9.40 1.05
N ALA A 102 5.92 -8.52 0.98
CA ALA A 102 5.43 -7.74 2.12
C ALA A 102 4.83 -8.63 3.21
N ASP A 103 4.16 -9.71 2.82
CA ASP A 103 3.53 -10.67 3.73
C ASP A 103 4.56 -11.58 4.42
N THR A 104 5.69 -11.85 3.78
CA THR A 104 6.70 -12.82 4.28
C THR A 104 7.87 -12.17 5.03
N LEU A 105 8.40 -11.02 4.58
CA LEU A 105 9.60 -10.40 5.16
C LEU A 105 9.31 -9.27 6.16
N GLY A 106 8.04 -8.93 6.34
CA GLY A 106 7.57 -7.89 7.24
C GLY A 106 7.48 -6.52 6.58
N ARG A 107 6.31 -5.88 6.70
CA ARG A 107 5.90 -4.64 6.01
C ARG A 107 6.93 -3.49 6.07
N ARG A 108 7.63 -3.28 7.19
CA ARG A 108 8.62 -2.19 7.32
C ARG A 108 9.90 -2.45 6.50
N LYS A 109 10.35 -3.70 6.40
CA LYS A 109 11.57 -4.06 5.66
C LYS A 109 11.36 -4.04 4.16
N VAL A 110 10.12 -4.10 3.70
CA VAL A 110 9.77 -4.05 2.28
C VAL A 110 9.56 -2.61 1.82
N ILE A 111 8.84 -1.79 2.60
CA ILE A 111 8.52 -0.39 2.21
C ILE A 111 9.78 0.49 2.06
N ILE A 112 10.77 0.34 2.93
CA ILE A 112 11.97 1.20 2.89
C ILE A 112 12.82 0.97 1.63
N PRO A 113 13.22 -0.26 1.27
CA PRO A 113 14.03 -0.49 0.07
C PRO A 113 13.25 -0.27 -1.23
N THR A 114 11.94 -0.59 -1.30
CA THR A 114 11.14 -0.29 -2.50
C THR A 114 11.14 1.20 -2.76
N LEU A 115 10.80 2.01 -1.75
CA LEU A 115 10.74 3.45 -1.87
C LEU A 115 12.08 4.05 -2.32
N LEU A 116 13.20 3.57 -1.77
CA LEU A 116 14.53 4.01 -2.17
C LEU A 116 14.89 3.60 -3.61
N MET A 117 14.60 2.36 -4.01
CA MET A 117 14.85 1.89 -5.38
C MET A 117 13.99 2.64 -6.39
N THR A 118 12.70 2.82 -6.11
CA THR A 118 11.77 3.58 -6.95
C THR A 118 12.26 5.02 -7.13
N ASN A 119 12.67 5.69 -6.05
CA ASN A 119 13.24 7.05 -6.13
C ASN A 119 14.56 7.11 -6.92
N ALA A 120 15.46 6.13 -6.74
CA ALA A 120 16.72 6.09 -7.47
C ALA A 120 16.51 5.88 -8.98
N VAL A 121 15.59 4.99 -9.36
CA VAL A 121 15.22 4.75 -10.76
C VAL A 121 14.52 5.98 -11.35
N SER A 122 13.64 6.63 -10.59
CA SER A 122 12.97 7.86 -11.01
C SER A 122 13.96 9.01 -11.25
N PHE A 123 14.94 9.16 -10.36
CA PHE A 123 16.03 10.12 -10.52
C PHE A 123 16.89 9.82 -11.75
N ALA A 124 17.26 8.54 -11.96
CA ALA A 124 17.97 8.11 -13.15
C ALA A 124 17.16 8.37 -14.44
N SER A 125 15.84 8.17 -14.39
CA SER A 125 14.94 8.44 -15.51
C SER A 125 14.90 9.92 -15.88
N SER A 126 15.06 10.84 -14.91
CA SER A 126 15.11 12.28 -15.20
C SER A 126 16.34 12.70 -15.99
N MET A 127 17.42 11.90 -15.98
CA MET A 127 18.62 12.16 -16.78
C MET A 127 18.53 11.59 -18.21
N MET A 128 17.49 10.81 -18.53
CA MET A 128 17.34 10.16 -19.82
C MET A 128 16.22 10.81 -20.65
N THR A 129 16.58 11.39 -21.80
CA THR A 129 15.64 12.11 -22.69
C THR A 129 15.09 11.26 -23.85
N ASN A 130 15.44 9.97 -23.92
CA ASN A 130 15.03 9.09 -25.01
C ASN A 130 13.67 8.42 -24.73
N PHE A 131 12.76 8.38 -25.72
CA PHE A 131 11.43 7.73 -25.61
C PHE A 131 11.47 6.30 -25.06
N TRP A 132 12.36 5.48 -25.64
CA TRP A 132 12.53 4.08 -25.25
C TRP A 132 13.07 3.93 -23.84
N MET A 133 14.00 4.81 -23.42
CA MET A 133 14.50 4.82 -22.05
C MET A 133 13.42 5.22 -21.05
N ILE A 134 12.61 6.23 -21.35
CA ILE A 134 11.48 6.63 -20.50
C ILE A 134 10.49 5.47 -20.38
N THR A 135 10.19 4.78 -21.47
CA THR A 135 9.27 3.62 -21.46
C THR A 135 9.79 2.48 -20.58
N ILE A 136 11.07 2.14 -20.70
CA ILE A 136 11.70 1.06 -19.90
C ILE A 136 11.82 1.48 -18.42
N CYS A 137 12.24 2.72 -18.15
CA CYS A 137 12.32 3.24 -16.79
C CYS A 137 10.94 3.19 -16.13
N ARG A 138 9.86 3.57 -16.83
CA ARG A 138 8.50 3.48 -16.30
C ARG A 138 8.06 2.05 -15.99
N PHE A 139 8.44 1.08 -16.83
CA PHE A 139 8.18 -0.32 -16.54
C PHE A 139 8.91 -0.75 -15.25
N LEU A 140 10.18 -0.37 -15.09
CA LEU A 140 10.96 -0.65 -13.89
C LEU A 140 10.38 0.04 -12.64
N THR A 141 10.02 1.32 -12.73
CA THR A 141 9.40 2.07 -11.64
C THR A 141 8.04 1.50 -11.23
N GLY A 142 7.24 0.99 -12.18
CA GLY A 142 5.97 0.32 -11.86
C GLY A 142 6.15 -1.10 -11.31
N PHE A 143 7.25 -1.77 -11.66
CA PHE A 143 7.59 -3.10 -11.14
C PHE A 143 8.15 -3.05 -9.71
N LEU A 144 8.78 -1.93 -9.31
CA LEU A 144 9.36 -1.69 -7.98
C LEU A 144 8.34 -1.13 -6.98
#